data_AF-A0A5N8V8H1-F1
#
_entry.id   AF-A0A5N8V8H1-F1
#
_cell.length_a   1.000
_cell.length_b   1.000
_cell.length_c   1.000
_cell.angle_alpha   90.00
_cell.angle_beta   90.00
_cell.angle_gamma   90.00
#
_symmetry.space_group_name_H-M   'P 1'
#
loop_
_entity.id
_entity.type
_entity.pdbx_description
1 polymer ?
#
loop_
_entity_poly.entity_id
_entity_poly.type
_entity_poly.pdbx_seq_one_letter_code
_entity_poly.pdbx_strand_id
1 'polypeptide(L)' 'LPELRAALTRLVGGPRPLTRHLEVETYTWQALPPGLRPRDRDGLADGIAAELALARDLLIDLGLKEQP' A
#
# COMPACT_ATOMS: atom_id res chain seq x y z
N LEU A 1 1.84 11.10 -0.44
CA LEU A 1 1.18 10.52 0.76
C LEU A 1 2.04 10.80 2.02
N PRO A 2 2.13 12.07 2.47
CA PRO A 2 3.01 12.45 3.58
C PRO A 2 2.60 11.77 4.90
N GLU A 3 1.31 11.80 5.24
CA GLU A 3 0.81 11.21 6.49
C GLU A 3 1.05 9.70 6.58
N LEU A 4 0.81 8.97 5.48
CA LEU A 4 1.08 7.52 5.43
C LEU A 4 2.57 7.21 5.62
N ARG A 5 3.46 7.96 4.96
CA ARG A 5 4.91 7.77 5.11
C ARG A 5 5.37 8.05 6.54
N ALA A 6 4.83 9.09 7.18
CA ALA A 6 5.12 9.41 8.58
C ALA A 6 4.66 8.29 9.51
N ALA A 7 3.44 7.77 9.32
CA ALA A 7 2.90 6.67 10.11
C ALA A 7 3.73 5.39 9.95
N LEU A 8 4.05 4.99 8.71
CA LEU A 8 4.87 3.80 8.44
C LEU A 8 6.29 3.94 9.03
N THR A 9 6.92 5.11 8.87
CA THR A 9 8.24 5.38 9.48
C THR A 9 8.19 5.17 11.00
N ARG A 10 7.14 5.68 11.66
CA ARG A 10 6.96 5.53 13.11
C ARG A 10 6.73 4.08 13.53
N LEU A 11 5.95 3.32 12.75
CA LEU A 11 5.52 1.97 13.09
C LEU A 11 6.58 0.91 12.80
N VAL A 12 7.28 1.01 11.67
CA VAL A 12 8.18 -0.06 11.20
C VAL A 12 9.58 0.41 10.78
N GLY A 13 9.83 1.72 10.69
CA GLY A 13 11.15 2.27 10.30
C GLY A 13 12.14 2.51 11.45
N GLY A 14 11.76 2.23 12.70
CA GLY A 14 12.62 2.39 13.88
C GLY A 14 13.48 1.15 14.17
N PRO A 15 14.32 1.19 15.23
CA PRO A 15 15.21 0.07 15.60
C PRO A 15 14.48 -1.25 15.92
N ARG A 16 13.18 -1.17 16.26
CA ARG A 16 12.29 -2.31 16.48
C ARG A 16 10.90 -1.96 15.93
N PRO A 17 10.21 -2.87 15.23
CA PRO A 17 8.87 -2.62 14.73
C PRO A 17 7.87 -2.59 15.89
N LEU A 18 6.90 -1.67 15.82
CA LEU A 18 5.81 -1.53 16.79
C LEU A 18 4.61 -2.42 16.47
N THR A 19 4.52 -2.91 15.24
CA THR A 19 3.53 -3.88 14.79
C THR A 19 4.21 -4.91 13.91
N ARG A 20 3.62 -6.11 13.81
CA ARG A 20 4.07 -7.19 12.93
C ARG A 20 3.08 -7.46 11.80
N HIS A 21 1.95 -6.77 11.81
CA HIS A 21 0.85 -6.99 10.88
C HIS A 21 0.41 -5.64 10.31
N LEU A 22 0.28 -5.60 8.99
CA LEU A 22 -0.19 -4.46 8.23
C LEU A 22 -1.20 -5.00 7.21
N GLU A 23 -2.34 -4.33 7.09
CA GLU A 23 -3.38 -4.65 6.12
C GLU A 23 -3.50 -3.50 5.12
N VAL A 24 -3.65 -3.87 3.84
CA VAL A 24 -3.98 -2.94 2.77
C VAL A 24 -5.41 -3.25 2.39
N GLU A 25 -6.32 -2.33 2.70
CA GLU A 25 -7.73 -2.51 2.45
C GLU A 25 -8.23 -1.46 1.45
N THR A 26 -8.70 -1.94 0.31
CA THR A 26 -9.19 -1.10 -0.79
C THR A 26 -10.70 -0.90 -0.64
N TYR A 27 -11.13 0.18 0.01
CA TYR A 27 -12.54 0.29 0.40
C TYR A 27 -13.48 0.98 -0.58
N THR A 28 -13.01 1.79 -1.52
CA THR A 28 -13.95 2.44 -2.45
C THR A 28 -13.29 2.79 -3.78
N TRP A 29 -13.47 1.92 -4.78
CA TRP A 29 -13.26 2.30 -6.17
C TRP A 29 -14.09 3.53 -6.55
N GLN A 30 -15.22 3.77 -5.86
CA GLN A 30 -16.03 4.97 -6.05
C GLN A 30 -15.32 6.28 -5.64
N ALA A 31 -14.35 6.23 -4.73
CA ALA A 31 -13.56 7.40 -4.34
C ALA A 31 -12.56 7.82 -5.43
N LEU A 32 -12.21 6.92 -6.36
CA LEU A 32 -11.38 7.28 -7.49
C LEU A 32 -12.14 8.21 -8.45
N PRO A 33 -11.42 9.14 -9.10
CA PRO A 33 -11.95 9.88 -10.25
C PRO A 33 -12.57 8.93 -11.29
N PRO A 34 -13.68 9.27 -11.95
CA PRO A 34 -14.38 8.36 -12.87
C PRO A 34 -13.49 7.71 -13.94
N GLY A 35 -12.49 8.43 -14.44
CA GLY A 35 -11.54 7.93 -15.43
C GLY A 35 -10.57 6.86 -14.93
N LEU A 36 -10.37 6.77 -13.61
CA LEU A 36 -9.45 5.84 -12.95
C LEU A 36 -10.17 4.63 -12.33
N ARG A 37 -11.50 4.59 -12.41
CA ARG A 37 -12.27 3.46 -11.88
C ARG A 37 -12.09 2.24 -12.80
N PRO A 38 -11.88 1.04 -12.24
CA PRO A 38 -11.88 -0.18 -13.03
C PRO A 38 -13.25 -0.38 -13.69
N ARG A 39 -13.25 -0.73 -14.98
CA ARG A 39 -14.48 -0.92 -15.78
C ARG A 39 -14.78 -2.40 -16.04
N ASP A 40 -13.79 -3.25 -15.85
CA ASP A 40 -13.84 -4.69 -16.05
C ASP A 40 -12.98 -5.39 -14.99
N ARG A 41 -12.89 -6.72 -15.09
CA ARG A 41 -12.16 -7.56 -14.13
C ARG A 41 -10.66 -7.36 -14.21
N ASP A 42 -10.14 -7.15 -15.42
CA ASP A 42 -8.69 -6.98 -15.64
C ASP A 42 -8.23 -5.66 -15.03
N GLY A 43 -8.97 -4.56 -15.27
CA GLY A 43 -8.69 -3.28 -14.62
C GLY A 43 -8.84 -3.31 -13.10
N LEU A 44 -9.74 -4.15 -12.56
CA LEU A 44 -9.83 -4.38 -11.12
C LEU A 44 -8.57 -5.08 -10.58
N ALA A 45 -8.12 -6.13 -11.27
CA ALA A 45 -6.91 -6.87 -10.90
C ALA A 45 -5.67 -5.97 -10.97
N ASP A 46 -5.55 -5.15 -12.02
CA ASP A 46 -4.47 -4.17 -12.18
C ASP A 46 -4.48 -3.12 -11.07
N GLY A 47 -5.67 -2.63 -10.70
CA GLY A 47 -5.83 -1.69 -9.58
C GLY A 47 -5.35 -2.27 -8.25
N ILE A 48 -5.78 -3.50 -7.93
CA ILE A 48 -5.33 -4.20 -6.72
C ILE A 48 -3.82 -4.43 -6.74
N ALA A 49 -3.27 -4.88 -7.88
CA ALA A 49 -1.84 -5.09 -8.03
C ALA A 49 -1.04 -3.79 -7.84
N ALA A 50 -1.53 -2.66 -8.35
CA ALA A 50 -0.91 -1.35 -8.18
C ALA A 50 -0.92 -0.90 -6.71
N GLU A 51 -2.00 -1.13 -5.97
CA GLU A 51 -2.07 -0.80 -4.54
C GLU A 51 -1.09 -1.65 -3.71
N LEU A 52 -1.00 -2.94 -4.00
CA LEU A 52 -0.03 -3.83 -3.36
C LEU A 52 1.42 -3.44 -3.70
N ALA A 53 1.69 -3.07 -4.96
CA ALA A 53 3.00 -2.59 -5.38
C ALA A 53 3.40 -1.31 -4.64
N LEU A 54 2.48 -0.34 -4.52
CA LEU A 54 2.72 0.87 -3.74
C LEU A 54 3.04 0.55 -2.27
N ALA A 55 2.26 -0.32 -1.64
CA ALA A 55 2.48 -0.71 -0.25
C ALA A 55 3.84 -1.39 -0.06
N ARG A 56 4.20 -2.33 -0.95
CA ARG A 56 5.49 -3.01 -0.98
C ARG A 56 6.63 -2.00 -1.10
N ASP A 57 6.57 -1.10 -2.08
CA ASP A 57 7.65 -0.14 -2.34
C ASP A 57 7.84 0.81 -1.15
N LEU A 58 6.75 1.26 -0.52
CA LEU A 58 6.81 2.07 0.71
C LEU A 58 7.49 1.36 1.88
N LEU A 59 7.29 0.05 2.02
CA LEU A 59 7.91 -0.75 3.07
C LEU A 59 9.40 -1.02 2.78
N ILE A 60 9.74 -1.29 1.52
CA ILE A 60 11.14 -1.48 1.08
C ILE A 60 11.95 -0.20 1.26
N ASP A 61 11.37 0.96 0.95
CA ASP A 61 11.98 2.28 1.19
C ASP A 61 12.39 2.48 2.66
N LEU A 62 11.72 1.80 3.61
CA LEU A 62 12.00 1.83 5.04
C LEU A 62 13.01 0.77 5.49
N GLY A 63 13.56 -0.03 4.56
CA GLY A 63 14.56 -1.06 4.83
C GLY A 63 13.99 -2.44 5.17
N LEU A 64 12.68 -2.66 4.98
CA LEU A 64 12.09 -3.99 5.12
C LEU A 64 12.47 -4.86 3.91
N LYS A 65 12.57 -6.17 4.13
CA LYS A 65 12.97 -7.14 3.11
C LYS A 65 11.75 -7.89 2.59
N GLU A 66 11.73 -8.13 1.29
CA GLU A 66 10.88 -9.15 0.70
C GLU A 66 11.32 -10.53 1.19
N GLN A 67 10.35 -11.42 1.44
CA GLN A 67 10.67 -12.83 1.67
C GLN A 67 10.91 -13.51 0.32
N PRO A 68 11.92 -14.39 0.21
CA PRO A 68 12.25 -15.11 -1.02
C PRO A 68 11.19 -16.11 -1.45
#